data_AF-A0A8J3I1V4-F1
#
_entry.id   AF-A0A8J3I1V4-F1
#
_cell.length_a   1.000
_cell.length_b   1.000
_cell.length_c   1.000
_cell.angle_alpha   90.00
_cell.angle_beta   90.00
_cell.angle_gamma   90.00
#
_symmetry.space_group_name_H-M   'P 1'
#
loop_
_entity.id
_entity.type
_entity.pdbx_description
1 polymer ?
#
loop_
_entity_poly.entity_id
_entity_poly.type
_entity_poly.pdbx_seq_one_letter_code
_entity_poly.pdbx_strand_id
1 'polypeptide(L)'
;MKKFTIPCDFAEAKAPFNIYIGEPSPKFHPLQFQHLWLQEERGGSIPSEIMDSFQKLHAIALENGASFEELCVYALGTTSEKASGEAKKDEQ
;
A
#
# COMPACT_ATOMS: atom_id res chain seq x y z
N MET A 1 11.20 1.42 6.49
CA MET A 1 10.06 2.32 6.16
C MET A 1 10.11 2.69 4.68
N LYS A 2 9.13 2.22 3.91
CA LYS A 2 8.93 2.55 2.49
C LYS A 2 7.76 3.52 2.33
N LYS A 3 7.89 4.47 1.40
CA LYS A 3 6.83 5.43 1.06
C LYS A 3 6.12 4.97 -0.20
N PHE A 4 4.80 4.92 -0.18
CA PHE A 4 3.96 4.63 -1.35
C PHE A 4 2.95 5.74 -1.57
N THR A 5 2.62 5.99 -2.83
CA THR A 5 1.56 6.92 -3.20
C THR A 5 0.38 6.11 -3.70
N ILE A 6 -0.74 6.17 -2.98
CA ILE A 6 -1.97 5.48 -3.35
C ILE A 6 -3.10 6.49 -3.61
N PRO A 7 -4.04 6.20 -4.52
CA PRO A 7 -5.24 7.00 -4.64
C PRO A 7 -6.15 6.73 -3.43
N CYS A 8 -6.39 7.75 -2.61
CA CYS A 8 -7.38 7.70 -1.54
C CYS A 8 -8.65 8.45 -1.97
N ASP A 9 -9.80 8.02 -1.46
CA ASP A 9 -11.06 8.69 -1.68
C ASP A 9 -11.17 9.88 -0.72
N PHE A 10 -11.32 11.09 -1.25
CA PHE A 10 -11.69 12.27 -0.50
C PHE A 10 -13.07 12.72 -0.95
N ALA A 11 -13.78 13.45 -0.08
CA ALA A 11 -15.18 13.84 -0.29
C ALA A 11 -15.47 14.47 -1.68
N GLU A 12 -14.48 15.11 -2.30
CA GLU A 12 -14.64 15.81 -3.58
C GLU A 12 -13.98 15.09 -4.77
N ALA A 13 -12.96 14.25 -4.55
CA ALA A 13 -12.27 13.47 -5.60
C ALA A 13 -11.29 12.45 -5.03
N LYS A 14 -10.87 11.47 -5.84
CA LYS A 14 -9.72 10.62 -5.51
C LYS A 14 -8.43 11.42 -5.64
N ALA A 15 -7.64 11.49 -4.58
CA ALA A 15 -6.37 12.21 -4.58
C ALA A 15 -5.20 11.31 -4.16
N PRO A 16 -4.00 11.50 -4.72
CA PRO A 16 -2.82 10.75 -4.34
C PRO A 16 -2.41 11.09 -2.91
N PHE A 17 -2.28 10.08 -2.06
CA PHE A 17 -1.83 10.20 -0.69
C PHE A 17 -0.58 9.36 -0.44
N ASN A 18 0.40 9.95 0.23
CA ASN A 18 1.65 9.28 0.58
C ASN A 18 1.48 8.52 1.90
N ILE A 19 1.36 7.21 1.80
CA ILE A 19 1.38 6.30 2.94
C ILE A 19 2.79 5.81 3.22
N TYR A 20 3.07 5.50 4.48
CA TYR A 20 4.35 4.96 4.93
C TYR A 20 4.13 3.54 5.43
N ILE A 21 4.70 2.58 4.71
CA ILE A 21 4.66 1.17 5.10
C ILE A 21 5.94 0.86 5.85
N GLY A 22 5.80 0.41 7.09
CA GLY A 22 6.91 -0.12 7.90
C GLY A 22 6.70 -1.59 8.19
N GLU A 23 7.29 -2.07 9.28
CA GLU A 23 6.97 -3.39 9.84
C GLU A 23 5.70 -3.27 10.70
N PRO A 24 4.54 -3.74 10.21
CA PRO A 24 3.34 -3.76 11.03
C PRO A 24 3.48 -4.76 12.18
N SER A 25 2.88 -4.42 13.31
CA SER A 25 2.74 -5.38 14.40
C SER A 25 1.72 -6.46 13.99
N PRO A 26 1.96 -7.76 14.26
CA PRO A 26 1.07 -8.84 13.83
C PRO A 26 -0.35 -8.74 14.41
N LYS A 27 -0.56 -7.92 15.45
CA LYS A 27 -1.85 -7.71 16.11
C LYS A 27 -2.75 -6.68 15.42
N PHE A 28 -2.22 -5.83 14.54
CA PHE A 28 -2.97 -4.70 13.98
C PHE A 28 -2.83 -4.62 12.46
N HIS A 29 -3.85 -4.07 11.81
CA HIS A 29 -3.81 -3.87 10.38
C HIS A 29 -2.74 -2.81 10.02
N PRO A 30 -1.86 -3.05 9.03
CA PRO A 30 -0.72 -2.17 8.69
C PRO A 30 -1.12 -0.72 8.40
N LEU A 31 -2.32 -0.52 7.86
CA LEU A 31 -2.86 0.77 7.47
C LEU A 31 -3.86 1.38 8.47
N GLN A 32 -4.14 0.75 9.61
CA GLN A 32 -5.25 1.18 10.47
C GLN A 32 -5.06 2.59 11.01
N PHE A 33 -3.89 2.89 11.56
CA PHE A 33 -3.58 4.20 12.12
C PHE A 33 -3.52 5.29 11.04
N GLN A 34 -3.00 4.94 9.85
CA GLN A 34 -2.93 5.87 8.73
C GLN A 34 -4.31 6.17 8.14
N HIS A 35 -5.20 5.16 8.08
CA HIS A 35 -6.59 5.33 7.67
C HIS A 35 -7.33 6.24 8.65
N LEU A 36 -7.20 5.99 9.96
CA LEU A 36 -7.83 6.81 10.99
C LEU A 36 -7.35 8.26 10.91
N TRP A 37 -6.03 8.47 10.84
CA TRP A 37 -5.44 9.80 10.69
C TRP A 37 -5.91 10.51 9.41
N LEU A 38 -5.99 9.79 8.29
CA LEU A 38 -6.47 10.37 7.03
C LEU A 38 -7.93 10.81 7.12
N GLN A 39 -8.74 10.04 7.84
CA GLN A 39 -10.14 10.33 8.06
C GLN A 39 -10.33 11.53 8.99
N GLU A 40 -9.58 11.61 10.08
CA GLU A 40 -9.68 12.69 11.07
C GLU A 40 -9.09 14.02 10.56
N GLU A 41 -7.90 14.00 9.96
CA GLU A 41 -7.19 15.22 9.57
C GLU A 41 -7.58 15.74 8.20
N ARG A 42 -7.79 14.84 7.23
CA ARG A 42 -8.06 15.21 5.84
C ARG A 42 -9.47 14.92 5.37
N GLY A 43 -10.31 14.27 6.18
CA GLY A 43 -11.63 13.83 5.75
C GLY A 43 -11.59 12.86 4.56
N GLY A 44 -10.49 12.12 4.42
CA GLY A 44 -10.29 11.12 3.37
C GLY A 44 -10.35 9.70 3.91
N SER A 45 -10.71 8.75 3.07
CA SER A 45 -10.73 7.33 3.42
C SER A 45 -9.89 6.53 2.44
N ILE A 46 -9.15 5.56 2.98
CA ILE A 46 -8.44 4.59 2.14
C ILE A 46 -9.50 3.62 1.58
N PRO A 47 -9.59 3.44 0.26
CA PRO A 47 -10.57 2.53 -0.33
C PRO A 47 -10.36 1.10 0.15
N SER A 48 -11.46 0.38 0.39
CA SER A 48 -11.46 -0.97 0.95
C SER A 48 -10.69 -1.97 0.08
N GLU A 49 -10.65 -1.76 -1.24
CA GLU A 49 -9.87 -2.57 -2.18
C GLU A 49 -8.37 -2.53 -1.88
N ILE A 50 -7.86 -1.34 -1.54
CA ILE A 50 -6.47 -1.16 -1.15
C ILE A 50 -6.24 -1.80 0.22
N MET A 51 -7.14 -1.55 1.17
CA MET A 51 -7.04 -2.11 2.52
C MET A 51 -6.98 -3.64 2.49
N ASP A 52 -7.86 -4.29 1.73
CA ASP A 52 -7.90 -5.74 1.53
C ASP A 52 -6.63 -6.27 0.83
N SER A 53 -6.12 -5.55 -0.16
CA SER A 53 -4.87 -5.91 -0.84
C SER A 53 -3.68 -5.91 0.13
N PHE A 54 -3.56 -4.88 0.97
CA PHE A 54 -2.52 -4.81 1.99
C PHE A 54 -2.70 -5.87 3.08
N GLN A 55 -3.94 -6.20 3.45
CA GLN A 55 -4.23 -7.29 4.39
C GLN A 55 -3.75 -8.64 3.86
N LYS A 56 -4.03 -8.94 2.59
CA LYS A 56 -3.57 -10.16 1.92
C LYS A 56 -2.04 -10.23 1.86
N LEU A 57 -1.38 -9.13 1.47
CA LEU A 57 0.08 -9.04 1.45
C LEU A 57 0.67 -9.27 2.86
N HIS A 58 0.01 -8.75 3.90
CA HIS A 58 0.46 -8.93 5.28
C HIS A 58 0.33 -10.39 5.74
N ALA A 59 -0.78 -11.05 5.40
CA ALA A 59 -0.97 -12.47 5.69
C ALA A 59 0.07 -13.34 4.98
N ILE A 60 0.34 -13.10 3.69
CA ILE A 60 1.36 -13.82 2.92
C ILE A 60 2.75 -13.59 3.51
N ALA A 61 3.07 -12.34 3.88
CA ALA A 61 4.35 -11.99 4.50
C ALA A 61 4.55 -12.72 5.84
N LEU A 62 3.51 -12.78 6.68
CA LEU A 62 3.51 -13.54 7.94
C LEU A 62 3.68 -15.05 7.71
N GLU A 63 2.95 -15.62 6.75
CA GLU A 63 2.96 -17.06 6.46
C GLU A 63 4.30 -17.53 5.88
N ASN A 64 4.94 -16.70 5.05
CA ASN A 64 6.21 -17.02 4.42
C ASN A 64 7.44 -16.51 5.19
N GLY A 65 7.24 -15.74 6.28
CA GLY A 65 8.32 -15.04 6.97
C GLY A 65 9.04 -14.01 6.09
N ALA A 66 8.33 -13.43 5.12
CA ALA A 66 8.87 -12.45 4.19
C ALA A 66 8.70 -11.03 4.74
N SER A 67 9.60 -10.12 4.36
CA SER A 67 9.48 -8.71 4.72
C SER A 67 8.29 -8.07 4.02
N PHE A 68 7.27 -7.68 4.80
CA PHE A 68 6.06 -7.02 4.29
C PHE A 68 6.37 -5.79 3.43
N GLU A 69 7.36 -4.99 3.85
CA GLU A 69 7.81 -3.81 3.10
C GLU A 69 8.22 -4.15 1.66
N GLU A 70 9.04 -5.19 1.48
CA GLU A 70 9.52 -5.62 0.16
C GLU A 70 8.40 -6.28 -0.64
N LEU A 71 7.50 -7.03 0.02
CA LEU A 71 6.32 -7.62 -0.61
C LEU A 71 5.39 -6.53 -1.18
N CYS A 72 5.19 -5.44 -0.42
CA CYS A 72 4.44 -4.28 -0.87
C CYS A 72 5.15 -3.53 -2.00
N VAL A 73 6.48 -3.38 -1.95
CA VAL A 73 7.24 -2.78 -3.06
C VAL A 73 7.04 -3.58 -4.34
N TYR A 74 7.09 -4.91 -4.26
CA TYR A 74 6.87 -5.79 -5.40
C TYR A 74 5.43 -5.69 -5.95
N ALA A 75 4.42 -5.76 -5.07
CA ALA A 75 3.01 -5.71 -5.47
C ALA A 75 2.56 -4.33 -6.00
N LEU A 76 3.12 -3.24 -5.46
CA LEU A 76 2.78 -1.87 -5.87
C LEU A 76 3.66 -1.37 -7.00
N GLY A 77 4.92 -1.80 -7.07
CA GLY A 77 5.83 -1.53 -8.19
C GLY A 77 5.28 -2.12 -9.50
N THR A 78 4.75 -3.34 -9.43
CA THR A 78 4.06 -3.97 -10.58
C THR A 78 2.73 -3.28 -10.94
N THR A 79 2.09 -2.58 -10.00
CA THR A 79 0.90 -1.75 -10.27
C THR A 79 1.26 -0.46 -11.03
N SER A 80 2.43 0.14 -10.78
CA SER A 80 2.88 1.29 -11.57
C SER A 80 3.24 0.92 -13.00
N GLU A 81 3.62 -0.32 -13.28
CA GLU A 81 3.92 -0.83 -14.63
C GLU A 81 2.67 -1.12 -15.48
N LYS A 82 1.44 -1.03 -14.93
CA LYS A 82 0.22 -1.12 -15.74
C LYS A 82 -0.38 0.23 -16.16
N ALA A 83 0.24 1.35 -15.78
CA ALA A 83 -0.16 2.69 -16.25
C ALA A 83 0.88 3.39 -17.16
N SER A 84 2.03 2.77 -17.41
CA SER A 84 2.92 3.12 -18.53
C SER A 84 3.64 1.86 -18.95
N GLY A 85 3.45 1.48 -20.21
CA GLY A 85 3.95 0.22 -20.74
C GLY A 85 5.46 0.11 -20.72
N GLU A 86 5.88 -1.15 -20.73
CA GLU A 86 7.08 -1.69 -21.38
C GLU A 86 8.47 -1.18 -20.92
N ALA A 87 9.39 -2.16 -20.83
CA ALA A 87 10.85 -2.06 -20.70
C ALA A 87 11.40 -2.05 -19.24
N LYS A 88 12.20 -3.01 -18.76
CA LYS A 88 13.08 -3.95 -19.45
C LYS A 88 13.30 -5.25 -18.64
N LYS A 89 13.25 -6.33 -19.41
CA LYS A 89 13.84 -7.65 -19.15
C LYS A 89 15.36 -7.59 -19.36
N ASP A 90 16.09 -8.42 -18.60
CA ASP A 90 17.47 -8.93 -18.81
C ASP A 90 18.63 -7.91 -18.89
N GLU A 91 19.65 -7.99 -18.04
CA GLU A 91 20.76 -8.98 -18.01
C GLU A 91 21.94 -8.55 -18.91
N GLN A 92 23.06 -8.28 -18.22
CA GLN A 92 24.48 -8.39 -18.58
C GLN A 92 25.10 -7.61 -19.77
#